data_AF-A0A194VTU7-F1
#
_entry.id   AF-A0A194VTU7-F1
#
_cell.length_a   1.000
_cell.length_b   1.000
_cell.length_c   1.000
_cell.angle_alpha   90.00
_cell.angle_beta   90.00
_cell.angle_gamma   90.00
#
_symmetry.space_group_name_H-M   'P 1'
#
loop_
_entity.id
_entity.type
_entity.pdbx_description
1 polymer ?
#
loop_
_entity_poly.entity_id
_entity_poly.type
_entity_poly.pdbx_seq_one_letter_code
_entity_poly.pdbx_strand_id
1 'polypeptide(L)'
;MERIRCNCKQCGSKLGEFVNLWTQVGKSYCTPVVQPFEPLNIQHDGEARLGDSQTLVDGCSSDQVLFRFSSVEPVSYRGAKRVEFMVKRTLQLRFPPPYFQDPSAPSVKPESVDLSHIQASLDLNRKDIDRLDTAGFRVVSALDEAVQRIEAETKKLQKSVQDLRTDSRGTNHDIAFLKTQVKNIKQKVDNGTTSVIVRLESQVQSIGEAIPGLRTELGKLSTKSEKDIQRLGSQLSQAKEESGQLKSIITSNVLSVKEHAKEMKSLQGEVSTLKDLLNRSPAPQPMERSTRFSDRELDILTDNIARLGNRTSQVETLQMQFEIMKGRLERMESNRQSASMTPAHPSNYRKRSPEDVQEIETSPGSHTALRVEPINASSAKRPRLTRSGTVDERTHKRSSKRS
;
A
#
# COMPACT_ATOMS: atom_id res chain seq x y z
N MET A 1 8.02 -37.51 -19.42
CA MET A 1 9.41 -37.94 -19.65
C MET A 1 10.29 -36.70 -19.70
N GLU A 2 11.47 -36.73 -19.10
CA GLU A 2 12.37 -35.57 -19.05
C GLU A 2 12.89 -35.24 -20.46
N ARG A 3 12.91 -33.95 -20.82
CA ARG A 3 13.53 -33.46 -22.05
C ARG A 3 14.95 -33.02 -21.78
N ILE A 4 15.87 -33.43 -22.65
CA ILE A 4 17.28 -33.08 -22.57
C ILE A 4 17.77 -32.48 -23.87
N ARG A 5 18.77 -31.60 -23.75
CA ARG A 5 19.57 -31.10 -24.85
C ARG A 5 20.89 -31.84 -24.84
N CYS A 6 21.28 -32.41 -25.98
CA CYS A 6 22.58 -33.04 -26.13
C CYS A 6 23.54 -32.07 -26.80
N ASN A 7 24.69 -31.85 -26.16
CA ASN A 7 25.76 -31.01 -26.69
C ASN A 7 26.99 -31.87 -27.02
N CYS A 8 27.79 -31.45 -28.00
CA CYS A 8 29.09 -32.04 -28.25
C CYS A 8 30.04 -31.71 -27.10
N LYS A 9 30.70 -32.70 -26.50
CA LYS A 9 31.67 -32.47 -25.41
C LYS A 9 32.91 -31.70 -25.87
N GLN A 10 33.27 -31.80 -27.15
CA GLN A 10 34.49 -31.20 -27.67
C GLN A 10 34.31 -29.71 -28.03
N CYS A 11 33.22 -29.35 -28.71
CA CYS A 11 32.99 -27.98 -29.18
C CYS A 11 31.82 -27.26 -28.50
N GLY A 12 31.05 -27.95 -27.65
CA GLY A 12 29.90 -27.39 -26.94
C GLY A 12 28.64 -27.16 -27.80
N SER A 13 28.72 -27.34 -29.13
CA SER A 13 27.60 -27.13 -30.04
C SER A 13 26.41 -28.03 -29.70
N LYS A 14 25.19 -27.47 -29.82
CA LYS A 14 23.92 -28.20 -29.68
C LYS A 14 23.80 -29.20 -30.83
N LEU A 15 23.70 -30.48 -30.49
CA LEU A 15 23.49 -31.58 -31.44
C LEU A 15 22.00 -31.80 -31.73
N GLY A 16 21.16 -31.65 -30.71
CA GLY A 16 19.71 -31.84 -30.82
C GLY A 16 19.00 -31.87 -29.47
N GLU A 17 17.67 -31.98 -29.53
CA GLU A 17 16.81 -32.11 -28.36
C GLU A 17 16.06 -33.43 -28.39
N PHE A 18 16.09 -34.12 -27.26
CA PHE A 18 15.63 -35.50 -27.14
C PHE A 18 14.77 -35.67 -25.89
N VAL A 19 13.92 -36.69 -25.93
CA VAL A 19 13.39 -37.29 -24.70
C VAL A 19 14.52 -38.08 -24.06
N ASN A 20 14.71 -37.97 -22.73
CA ASN A 20 15.71 -38.75 -22.00
C ASN A 20 15.26 -40.22 -21.87
N LEU A 21 15.25 -40.94 -22.99
CA LEU A 21 15.04 -42.38 -23.10
C LEU A 21 15.98 -42.92 -24.18
N TRP A 22 16.92 -43.76 -23.77
CA TRP A 22 18.02 -44.19 -24.62
C TRP A 22 18.15 -45.72 -24.64
N THR A 23 18.59 -46.24 -25.79
CA THR A 23 19.05 -47.63 -25.92
C THR A 23 20.57 -47.61 -25.96
N GLN A 24 21.21 -48.33 -25.04
CA GLN A 24 22.66 -48.53 -25.03
C GLN A 24 23.02 -49.67 -25.98
N VAL A 25 24.01 -49.44 -26.84
CA VAL A 25 24.54 -50.43 -27.80
C VAL A 25 25.99 -50.73 -27.42
N GLY A 26 26.23 -51.95 -26.94
CA GLY A 26 27.52 -52.34 -26.35
C GLY A 26 27.87 -51.49 -25.13
N LYS A 27 29.16 -51.15 -24.98
CA LYS A 27 29.66 -50.36 -23.83
C LYS A 27 29.82 -48.86 -24.11
N SER A 28 29.85 -48.48 -25.38
CA SER A 28 30.38 -47.17 -25.80
C SER A 28 29.35 -46.28 -26.51
N TYR A 29 28.25 -46.84 -26.98
CA TYR A 29 27.30 -46.15 -27.84
C TYR A 29 25.89 -46.12 -27.26
N CYS A 30 25.14 -45.10 -27.61
CA CYS A 30 23.72 -44.96 -27.31
C CYS A 30 22.96 -44.38 -28.51
N THR A 31 21.69 -44.72 -28.61
CA THR A 31 20.75 -44.18 -29.62
C THR A 31 19.45 -43.78 -28.92
N PRO A 32 18.83 -42.65 -29.30
CA PRO A 32 17.57 -42.25 -28.69
C PRO A 32 16.44 -43.22 -29.09
N VAL A 33 15.55 -43.53 -28.13
CA VAL A 33 14.39 -44.42 -28.40
C VAL A 33 13.32 -43.70 -29.23
N VAL A 34 13.25 -42.37 -29.11
CA VAL A 34 12.28 -41.52 -29.79
C VAL A 34 13.04 -40.58 -30.73
N GLN A 35 12.47 -40.29 -31.90
CA GLN A 35 13.03 -39.32 -32.82
C GLN A 35 13.24 -37.95 -32.15
N PRO A 36 14.28 -37.20 -32.55
CA PRO A 36 14.55 -35.88 -32.01
C PRO A 36 13.38 -34.92 -32.30
N PHE A 37 13.20 -33.92 -31.43
CA PHE A 37 12.15 -32.91 -31.60
C PHE A 37 12.43 -31.93 -32.75
N GLU A 38 13.70 -31.79 -33.10
CA GLU A 38 14.20 -30.91 -34.16
C GLU A 38 15.18 -31.69 -35.04
N PRO A 39 15.37 -31.30 -36.30
CA PRO A 39 16.42 -31.85 -37.14
C PRO A 39 17.77 -31.75 -36.43
N LEU A 40 18.56 -32.82 -36.52
CA LEU A 40 19.86 -32.86 -35.86
C LEU A 40 20.80 -31.86 -36.51
N ASN A 41 21.48 -31.07 -35.68
CA ASN A 41 22.49 -30.13 -36.16
C ASN A 41 23.85 -30.83 -36.25
N ILE A 42 23.89 -31.87 -37.07
CA ILE A 42 25.05 -32.74 -37.24
C ILE A 42 25.20 -33.02 -38.72
N GLN A 43 26.39 -32.79 -39.25
CA GLN A 43 26.76 -33.18 -40.60
C GLN A 43 27.70 -34.39 -40.48
N HIS A 44 27.38 -35.50 -41.14
CA HIS A 44 28.30 -36.64 -41.19
C HIS A 44 29.37 -36.37 -42.24
N ASP A 45 30.60 -36.76 -41.93
CA ASP A 45 31.69 -36.81 -42.90
C ASP A 45 31.91 -38.28 -43.28
N GLY A 46 31.87 -38.57 -44.59
CA GLY A 46 31.96 -39.92 -45.14
C GLY A 46 30.63 -40.61 -45.46
N GLU A 47 30.75 -41.84 -45.98
CA GLU A 47 29.64 -42.66 -46.47
C GLU A 47 28.81 -43.24 -45.31
N ALA A 48 27.49 -43.04 -45.38
CA ALA A 48 26.56 -43.59 -44.40
C ALA A 48 26.54 -45.13 -44.50
N ARG A 49 26.81 -45.81 -43.39
CA ARG A 49 26.77 -47.28 -43.34
C ARG A 49 25.35 -47.74 -43.06
N LEU A 50 24.81 -48.54 -43.97
CA LEU A 50 23.56 -49.25 -43.77
C LEU A 50 23.83 -50.49 -42.89
N GLY A 51 22.88 -50.81 -42.02
CA GLY A 51 22.93 -52.04 -41.23
C GLY A 51 22.82 -53.27 -42.13
N ASP A 52 23.63 -54.29 -41.88
CA ASP A 52 23.51 -55.57 -42.61
C ASP A 52 22.16 -56.22 -42.31
N SER A 53 21.62 -56.96 -43.29
CA SER A 53 20.37 -57.70 -43.13
C SER A 53 20.46 -58.70 -41.97
N GLN A 54 19.38 -58.86 -41.22
CA GLN A 54 19.25 -59.68 -40.01
C GLN A 54 20.09 -59.21 -38.81
N THR A 55 20.63 -57.99 -38.84
CA THR A 55 21.28 -57.38 -37.67
C THR A 55 20.31 -56.51 -36.87
N LEU A 56 20.71 -56.10 -35.66
CA LEU A 56 19.89 -55.22 -34.79
C LEU A 56 19.61 -53.84 -35.40
N VAL A 57 20.35 -53.46 -36.45
CA VAL A 57 20.18 -52.22 -37.20
C VAL A 57 19.46 -52.45 -38.54
N ASP A 58 19.06 -53.69 -38.84
CA ASP A 58 18.24 -54.03 -40.01
C ASP A 58 16.82 -53.46 -39.85
N GLY A 59 16.35 -52.75 -40.87
CA GLY A 59 15.05 -52.07 -40.84
C GLY A 59 14.98 -50.79 -39.99
N CYS A 60 16.09 -50.30 -39.43
CA CYS A 60 16.13 -48.97 -38.84
C CYS A 60 15.99 -47.92 -39.94
N SER A 61 14.89 -47.17 -39.93
CA SER A 61 14.63 -46.07 -40.87
C SER A 61 15.78 -45.05 -40.81
N SER A 62 16.10 -44.45 -41.96
CA SER A 62 17.33 -43.70 -42.31
C SER A 62 17.80 -42.56 -41.39
N ASP A 63 17.16 -42.33 -40.24
CA ASP A 63 17.40 -41.19 -39.34
C ASP A 63 17.84 -41.60 -37.92
N GLN A 64 18.19 -42.87 -37.68
CA GLN A 64 18.73 -43.29 -36.38
C GLN A 64 20.22 -42.95 -36.25
N VAL A 65 20.54 -42.07 -35.30
CA VAL A 65 21.91 -41.64 -35.00
C VAL A 65 22.45 -42.35 -33.77
N LEU A 66 23.63 -42.96 -33.91
CA LEU A 66 24.38 -43.52 -32.79
C LEU A 66 25.37 -42.48 -32.26
N PHE A 67 25.24 -42.17 -30.98
CA PHE A 67 26.14 -41.30 -30.25
C PHE A 67 27.12 -42.11 -29.41
N ARG A 68 28.37 -41.67 -29.32
CA ARG A 68 29.34 -42.21 -28.36
C ARG A 68 29.16 -41.51 -27.02
N PHE A 69 29.02 -42.25 -25.91
CA PHE A 69 28.83 -41.65 -24.57
C PHE A 69 29.94 -40.66 -24.18
N SER A 70 31.18 -40.92 -24.62
CA SER A 70 32.32 -40.04 -24.36
C SER A 70 32.28 -38.72 -25.15
N SER A 71 31.47 -38.61 -26.19
CA SER A 71 31.45 -37.47 -27.11
C SER A 71 30.25 -36.54 -26.91
N VAL A 72 29.25 -36.97 -26.14
CA VAL A 72 28.00 -36.22 -25.95
C VAL A 72 27.76 -35.91 -24.48
N GLU A 73 27.30 -34.70 -24.22
CA GLU A 73 26.91 -34.21 -22.90
C GLU A 73 25.40 -33.91 -22.85
N PRO A 74 24.63 -34.75 -22.13
CA PRO A 74 23.23 -34.48 -21.83
C PRO A 74 23.09 -33.37 -20.76
N VAL A 75 22.35 -32.33 -21.12
CA VAL A 75 22.01 -31.19 -20.25
C VAL A 75 20.50 -31.08 -20.15
N SER A 76 19.98 -30.73 -18.97
CA SER A 76 18.56 -30.46 -18.77
C SER A 76 18.09 -29.39 -19.77
N TYR A 77 16.87 -29.53 -20.30
CA TYR A 77 16.30 -28.55 -21.24
C TYR A 77 16.28 -27.12 -20.68
N ARG A 78 16.17 -26.96 -19.35
CA ARG A 78 16.24 -25.65 -18.67
C ARG A 78 17.67 -25.09 -18.52
N GLY A 79 18.68 -25.78 -19.05
CA GLY A 79 19.99 -25.23 -19.39
C GLY A 79 21.05 -25.18 -18.29
N ALA A 80 20.79 -25.64 -17.06
CA ALA A 80 21.68 -25.38 -15.93
C ALA A 80 22.35 -26.62 -15.31
N LYS A 81 21.89 -27.84 -15.62
CA LYS A 81 22.33 -29.06 -14.92
C LYS A 81 22.65 -30.17 -15.90
N ARG A 82 23.81 -30.80 -15.73
CA ARG A 82 24.16 -32.08 -16.39
C ARG A 82 23.22 -33.17 -15.90
N VAL A 83 22.68 -33.95 -16.81
CA VAL A 83 21.71 -35.02 -16.50
C VAL A 83 22.26 -36.33 -17.02
N GLU A 84 22.12 -37.44 -16.32
CA GLU A 84 22.56 -38.74 -16.86
C GLU A 84 21.59 -39.28 -17.92
N PHE A 85 22.13 -40.06 -18.86
CA PHE A 85 21.31 -40.76 -19.84
C PHE A 85 20.45 -41.82 -19.15
N MET A 86 19.13 -41.75 -19.35
CA MET A 86 18.22 -42.78 -18.85
C MET A 86 18.14 -43.93 -19.86
N VAL A 87 19.03 -44.91 -19.68
CA VAL A 87 19.08 -46.11 -20.52
C VAL A 87 17.93 -47.05 -20.14
N LYS A 88 17.04 -47.35 -21.09
CA LYS A 88 15.90 -48.27 -20.90
C LYS A 88 16.21 -49.69 -21.36
N ARG A 89 17.10 -49.83 -22.34
CA ARG A 89 17.46 -51.11 -22.93
C ARG A 89 18.96 -51.13 -23.22
N THR A 90 19.61 -52.24 -22.92
CA THR A 90 21.01 -52.48 -23.26
C THR A 90 21.11 -53.63 -24.24
N LEU A 91 21.71 -53.39 -25.40
CA LEU A 91 21.97 -54.37 -26.44
C LEU A 91 23.42 -54.84 -26.32
N GLN A 92 23.61 -56.11 -25.93
CA GLN A 92 24.92 -56.75 -25.90
C GLN A 92 25.34 -57.07 -27.34
N LEU A 93 26.47 -56.52 -27.78
CA LEU A 93 27.10 -56.95 -29.04
C LEU A 93 27.65 -58.37 -28.81
N ARG A 94 27.03 -59.37 -29.42
CA ARG A 94 27.53 -60.75 -29.35
C ARG A 94 28.84 -60.83 -30.13
N PHE A 95 29.88 -61.31 -29.49
CA PHE A 95 31.04 -61.85 -30.20
C PHE A 95 30.64 -63.17 -30.86
N PRO A 96 31.10 -63.46 -32.08
CA PRO A 96 30.86 -64.77 -32.68
C PRO A 96 31.48 -65.85 -31.78
N PRO A 97 30.78 -66.98 -31.56
CA PRO A 97 31.32 -68.06 -30.74
C PRO A 97 32.60 -68.62 -31.39
N PRO A 98 33.62 -68.99 -30.59
CA PRO A 98 34.77 -69.74 -31.11
C PRO A 98 34.28 -71.09 -31.66
N TYR A 99 34.76 -71.39 -32.86
CA TYR A 99 34.53 -72.60 -33.67
C TYR A 99 34.35 -73.90 -32.85
N PHE A 100 33.32 -74.68 -33.20
CA PHE A 100 33.26 -76.11 -32.91
C PHE A 100 34.44 -76.80 -33.61
N GLN A 101 35.33 -77.42 -32.83
CA GLN A 101 36.31 -78.39 -33.32
C GLN A 101 35.66 -79.78 -33.37
N ASP A 102 35.76 -80.41 -34.53
CA ASP A 102 35.55 -81.85 -34.76
C ASP A 102 36.37 -82.72 -33.80
N PRO A 103 35.87 -83.93 -33.52
CA PRO A 103 36.74 -85.10 -33.43
C PRO A 103 36.33 -86.13 -34.49
N SER A 104 37.20 -86.25 -35.49
CA SER A 104 37.22 -87.31 -36.49
C SER A 104 37.94 -88.56 -35.95
N ALA A 105 37.27 -89.72 -36.06
CA ALA A 105 37.80 -91.10 -36.21
C ALA A 105 38.52 -91.77 -34.99
N PRO A 106 38.72 -93.13 -34.94
CA PRO A 106 38.47 -94.16 -35.96
C PRO A 106 37.80 -95.48 -35.50
N SER A 107 37.44 -96.24 -36.53
CA SER A 107 37.14 -97.68 -36.60
C SER A 107 38.13 -98.59 -35.84
N VAL A 108 37.62 -99.56 -35.08
CA VAL A 108 38.40 -100.68 -34.50
C VAL A 108 37.68 -102.01 -34.77
N LYS A 109 38.44 -102.95 -35.33
CA LYS A 109 38.08 -104.33 -35.70
C LYS A 109 37.93 -105.21 -34.44
N PRO A 110 37.14 -106.29 -34.47
CA PRO A 110 36.99 -107.18 -33.31
C PRO A 110 38.21 -108.10 -33.17
N GLU A 111 39.11 -107.76 -32.27
CA GLU A 111 40.11 -108.69 -31.72
C GLU A 111 39.48 -109.55 -30.61
N SER A 112 39.87 -110.82 -30.57
CA SER A 112 39.40 -111.83 -29.63
C SER A 112 39.55 -111.37 -28.18
N VAL A 113 38.42 -111.31 -27.50
CA VAL A 113 38.27 -110.85 -26.11
C VAL A 113 39.02 -111.77 -25.15
N ASP A 114 40.08 -111.23 -24.52
CA ASP A 114 40.72 -111.82 -23.35
C ASP A 114 39.91 -111.46 -22.10
N LEU A 115 39.29 -112.47 -21.47
CA LEU A 115 38.48 -112.35 -20.25
C LEU A 115 39.25 -111.71 -19.08
N SER A 116 40.58 -111.89 -19.06
CA SER A 116 41.46 -111.32 -18.02
C SER A 116 41.52 -109.79 -18.10
N HIS A 117 41.53 -109.25 -19.32
CA HIS A 117 41.53 -107.81 -19.57
C HIS A 117 40.18 -107.17 -19.22
N ILE A 118 39.06 -107.86 -19.50
CA ILE A 118 37.72 -107.39 -19.09
C ILE A 118 37.62 -107.33 -17.57
N GLN A 119 38.10 -108.34 -16.85
CA GLN A 119 38.04 -108.36 -15.38
C GLN A 119 38.79 -107.16 -14.77
N ALA A 120 40.02 -106.90 -15.24
CA ALA A 120 40.82 -105.76 -14.79
C ALA A 120 40.15 -104.40 -15.12
N SER A 121 39.52 -104.30 -16.30
CA SER A 121 38.78 -103.10 -16.70
C SER A 121 37.53 -102.88 -15.84
N LEU A 122 36.80 -103.96 -15.49
CA LEU A 122 35.63 -103.87 -14.61
C LEU A 122 35.99 -103.43 -13.19
N ASP A 123 37.11 -103.92 -12.64
CA ASP A 123 37.56 -103.50 -11.30
C ASP A 123 38.05 -102.04 -11.28
N LEU A 124 38.72 -101.59 -12.35
CA LEU A 124 39.04 -100.17 -12.55
C LEU A 124 37.76 -99.32 -12.65
N ASN A 125 36.79 -99.74 -13.46
CA ASN A 125 35.51 -99.03 -13.60
C ASN A 125 34.74 -98.97 -12.28
N ARG A 126 34.73 -100.03 -11.46
CA ARG A 126 34.11 -100.00 -10.13
C ARG A 126 34.76 -98.96 -9.23
N LYS A 127 36.09 -98.93 -9.20
CA LYS A 127 36.84 -97.94 -8.41
C LYS A 127 36.57 -96.51 -8.91
N ASP A 128 36.45 -96.31 -10.22
CA ASP A 128 36.11 -95.00 -10.78
C ASP A 128 34.67 -94.59 -10.48
N ILE A 129 33.71 -95.53 -10.51
CA ILE A 129 32.32 -95.30 -10.07
C ILE A 129 32.29 -94.87 -8.61
N ASP A 130 32.99 -95.55 -7.70
CA ASP A 130 33.03 -95.16 -6.27
C ASP A 130 33.61 -93.75 -6.06
N ARG A 131 34.62 -93.38 -6.86
CA ARG A 131 35.20 -92.03 -6.85
C ARG A 131 34.23 -91.00 -7.40
N LEU A 132 33.51 -91.34 -8.46
CA LEU A 132 32.46 -90.50 -9.04
C LEU A 132 31.31 -90.32 -8.07
N ASP A 133 30.88 -91.35 -7.36
CA ASP A 133 29.83 -91.27 -6.34
C ASP A 133 30.26 -90.35 -5.19
N THR A 134 31.50 -90.50 -4.72
CA THR A 134 32.06 -89.62 -3.67
C THR A 134 32.17 -88.17 -4.15
N ALA A 135 32.64 -87.95 -5.38
CA ALA A 135 32.73 -86.62 -5.97
C ALA A 135 31.35 -86.00 -6.21
N GLY A 136 30.41 -86.81 -6.71
CA GLY A 136 29.01 -86.44 -6.93
C GLY A 136 28.34 -86.02 -5.63
N PHE A 137 28.50 -86.79 -4.56
CA PHE A 137 27.98 -86.43 -3.24
C PHE A 137 28.53 -85.11 -2.72
N ARG A 138 29.84 -84.84 -2.91
CA ARG A 138 30.45 -83.56 -2.53
C ARG A 138 29.90 -82.38 -3.34
N VAL A 139 29.71 -82.55 -4.65
CA VAL A 139 29.13 -81.52 -5.51
C VAL A 139 27.69 -81.23 -5.10
N VAL A 140 26.87 -82.27 -4.87
CA VAL A 140 25.48 -82.12 -4.43
C VAL A 140 25.42 -81.44 -3.06
N SER A 141 26.28 -81.81 -2.11
CA SER A 141 26.34 -81.16 -0.78
C SER A 141 26.72 -79.67 -0.89
N ALA A 142 27.71 -79.34 -1.71
CA ALA A 142 28.11 -77.94 -1.94
C ALA A 142 27.01 -77.12 -2.63
N LEU A 143 26.27 -77.75 -3.55
CA LEU A 143 25.12 -77.13 -4.21
C LEU A 143 23.98 -76.90 -3.21
N ASP A 144 23.66 -77.86 -2.35
CA ASP A 144 22.64 -77.71 -1.32
C ASP A 144 22.97 -76.56 -0.36
N GLU A 145 24.22 -76.48 0.11
CA GLU A 145 24.68 -75.34 0.91
C GLU A 145 24.55 -73.99 0.17
N ALA A 146 24.86 -73.97 -1.13
CA ALA A 146 24.72 -72.76 -1.94
C ALA A 146 23.25 -72.35 -2.09
N VAL A 147 22.35 -73.32 -2.31
CA VAL A 147 20.91 -73.09 -2.37
C VAL A 147 20.38 -72.55 -1.03
N GLN A 148 20.76 -73.16 0.09
CA GLN A 148 20.37 -72.69 1.42
C GLN A 148 20.83 -71.25 1.68
N ARG A 149 22.05 -70.88 1.26
CA ARG A 149 22.55 -69.50 1.34
C ARG A 149 21.73 -68.54 0.48
N ILE A 150 21.42 -68.92 -0.76
CA ILE A 150 20.59 -68.10 -1.67
C ILE A 150 19.18 -67.91 -1.11
N GLU A 151 18.57 -68.95 -0.54
CA GLU A 151 17.26 -68.84 0.10
C GLU A 151 17.29 -67.86 1.30
N ALA A 152 18.35 -67.92 2.12
CA ALA A 152 18.51 -67.00 3.23
C ALA A 152 18.66 -65.54 2.76
N GLU A 153 19.44 -65.29 1.71
CA GLU A 153 19.57 -63.96 1.11
C GLU A 153 18.28 -63.48 0.45
N THR A 154 17.56 -64.37 -0.23
CA THR A 154 16.27 -64.06 -0.85
C THR A 154 15.23 -63.66 0.20
N LYS A 155 15.20 -64.36 1.35
CA LYS A 155 14.34 -63.99 2.50
C LYS A 155 14.72 -62.62 3.08
N LYS A 156 16.02 -62.33 3.21
CA LYS A 156 16.49 -61.00 3.67
C LYS A 156 16.11 -59.88 2.70
N LEU A 157 16.27 -60.12 1.40
CA LEU A 157 15.88 -59.18 0.35
C LEU A 157 14.37 -58.93 0.35
N GLN A 158 13.56 -59.98 0.49
CA GLN A 158 12.11 -59.85 0.59
C GLN A 158 11.70 -58.97 1.78
N LYS A 159 12.33 -59.16 2.95
CA LYS A 159 12.10 -58.31 4.12
C LYS A 159 12.48 -56.85 3.85
N SER A 160 13.65 -56.61 3.29
CA SER A 160 14.11 -55.25 2.92
C SER A 160 13.14 -54.56 1.93
N VAL A 161 12.64 -55.28 0.92
CA VAL A 161 11.64 -54.75 -0.02
C VAL A 161 10.31 -54.45 0.67
N GLN A 162 9.91 -55.27 1.65
CA GLN A 162 8.70 -55.02 2.44
C GLN A 162 8.83 -53.77 3.31
N ASP A 163 9.99 -53.60 3.97
CA ASP A 163 10.31 -52.43 4.79
C ASP A 163 10.35 -51.15 3.94
N LEU A 164 10.99 -51.19 2.75
CA LEU A 164 10.98 -50.08 1.80
C LEU A 164 9.56 -49.73 1.32
N ARG A 165 8.68 -50.72 1.16
CA ARG A 165 7.28 -50.49 0.79
C ARG A 165 6.48 -49.86 1.95
N THR A 166 6.78 -50.19 3.20
CA THR A 166 6.16 -49.50 4.35
C THR A 166 6.64 -48.06 4.44
N ASP A 167 7.94 -47.81 4.28
CA ASP A 167 8.51 -46.47 4.33
C ASP A 167 8.01 -45.58 3.18
N SER A 168 7.92 -46.15 1.96
CA SER A 168 7.33 -45.46 0.81
C SER A 168 5.86 -45.09 1.03
N ARG A 169 5.10 -45.93 1.74
CA ARG A 169 3.71 -45.60 2.13
C ARG A 169 3.66 -44.51 3.20
N GLY A 170 4.53 -44.55 4.20
CA GLY A 170 4.65 -43.51 5.22
C GLY A 170 4.98 -42.15 4.61
N THR A 171 6.04 -42.09 3.79
CA THR A 171 6.43 -40.86 3.09
C THR A 171 5.33 -40.33 2.16
N ASN A 172 4.59 -41.19 1.47
CA ASN A 172 3.43 -40.76 0.68
C ASN A 172 2.30 -40.16 1.55
N HIS A 173 2.08 -40.68 2.75
CA HIS A 173 1.14 -40.10 3.71
C HIS A 173 1.61 -38.72 4.18
N ASP A 174 2.90 -38.58 4.52
CA ASP A 174 3.48 -37.29 4.92
C ASP A 174 3.39 -36.26 3.78
N ILE A 175 3.64 -36.67 2.53
CA ILE A 175 3.47 -35.81 1.35
C ILE A 175 2.01 -35.37 1.20
N ALA A 176 1.05 -36.27 1.39
CA ALA A 176 -0.38 -35.93 1.33
C ALA A 176 -0.79 -34.96 2.45
N PHE A 177 -0.26 -35.15 3.65
CA PHE A 177 -0.47 -34.26 4.79
C PHE A 177 0.15 -32.87 4.54
N LEU A 178 1.41 -32.81 4.11
CA LEU A 178 2.08 -31.57 3.74
C LEU A 178 1.35 -30.84 2.61
N LYS A 179 0.87 -31.56 1.59
CA LYS A 179 0.07 -30.98 0.50
C LYS A 179 -1.21 -30.33 1.03
N THR A 180 -1.85 -30.94 2.03
CA THR A 180 -3.03 -30.40 2.69
C THR A 180 -2.69 -29.14 3.50
N GLN A 181 -1.60 -29.17 4.28
CA GLN A 181 -1.13 -28.00 5.01
C GLN A 181 -0.77 -26.83 4.09
N VAL A 182 -0.04 -27.09 2.99
CA VAL A 182 0.32 -26.07 2.00
C VAL A 182 -0.93 -25.47 1.36
N LYS A 183 -1.95 -26.29 1.06
CA LYS A 183 -3.24 -25.79 0.54
C LYS A 183 -3.94 -24.88 1.56
N ASN A 184 -3.94 -25.24 2.83
CA ASN A 184 -4.54 -24.44 3.90
C ASN A 184 -3.80 -23.11 4.10
N ILE A 185 -2.47 -23.14 4.14
CA ILE A 185 -1.62 -21.94 4.21
C ILE A 185 -1.89 -21.05 3.01
N LYS A 186 -1.91 -21.60 1.80
CA LYS A 186 -2.22 -20.85 0.59
C LYS A 186 -3.59 -20.18 0.68
N GLN A 187 -4.63 -20.90 1.12
CA GLN A 187 -5.97 -20.33 1.29
C GLN A 187 -6.00 -19.22 2.36
N LYS A 188 -5.28 -19.37 3.47
CA LYS A 188 -5.16 -18.32 4.49
C LYS A 188 -4.45 -17.08 3.96
N VAL A 189 -3.38 -17.26 3.18
CA VAL A 189 -2.64 -16.17 2.54
C VAL A 189 -3.51 -15.48 1.49
N ASP A 190 -4.14 -16.23 0.59
CA ASP A 190 -4.99 -15.67 -0.46
C ASP A 190 -6.16 -14.88 0.16
N ASN A 191 -6.86 -15.44 1.15
CA ASN A 191 -7.99 -14.77 1.79
C ASN A 191 -7.58 -13.60 2.69
N GLY A 192 -6.52 -13.77 3.49
CA GLY A 192 -6.03 -12.76 4.42
C GLY A 192 -5.38 -11.58 3.70
N THR A 193 -4.52 -11.85 2.73
CA THR A 193 -3.81 -10.81 1.97
C THR A 193 -4.80 -10.03 1.11
N THR A 194 -5.72 -10.70 0.41
CA THR A 194 -6.73 -10.01 -0.41
C THR A 194 -7.64 -9.12 0.43
N SER A 195 -8.12 -9.60 1.59
CA SER A 195 -9.00 -8.77 2.45
C SER A 195 -8.27 -7.57 3.07
N VAL A 196 -7.01 -7.74 3.50
CA VAL A 196 -6.19 -6.64 4.01
C VAL A 196 -5.88 -5.63 2.91
N ILE A 197 -5.52 -6.09 1.70
CA ILE A 197 -5.27 -5.21 0.54
C ILE A 197 -6.53 -4.41 0.20
N VAL A 198 -7.68 -5.06 0.02
CA VAL A 198 -8.94 -4.37 -0.30
C VAL A 198 -9.31 -3.35 0.78
N ARG A 199 -9.07 -3.66 2.06
CA ARG A 199 -9.30 -2.71 3.16
C ARG A 199 -8.35 -1.52 3.09
N LEU A 200 -7.07 -1.75 2.82
CA LEU A 200 -6.08 -0.68 2.68
C LEU A 200 -6.37 0.19 1.45
N GLU A 201 -6.74 -0.41 0.32
CA GLU A 201 -7.15 0.31 -0.90
C GLU A 201 -8.37 1.20 -0.62
N SER A 202 -9.39 0.68 0.06
CA SER A 202 -10.55 1.47 0.46
C SER A 202 -10.19 2.63 1.40
N GLN A 203 -9.26 2.42 2.34
CA GLN A 203 -8.78 3.48 3.23
C GLN A 203 -8.00 4.55 2.46
N VAL A 204 -7.10 4.15 1.57
CA VAL A 204 -6.34 5.07 0.71
C VAL A 204 -7.28 5.86 -0.19
N GLN A 205 -8.30 5.22 -0.76
CA GLN A 205 -9.31 5.88 -1.58
C GLN A 205 -10.11 6.93 -0.78
N SER A 206 -10.58 6.56 0.43
CA SER A 206 -11.30 7.50 1.31
C SER A 206 -10.42 8.69 1.73
N ILE A 207 -9.14 8.46 2.03
CA ILE A 207 -8.17 9.53 2.31
C ILE A 207 -7.97 10.41 1.07
N GLY A 208 -7.84 9.79 -0.10
CA GLY A 208 -7.71 10.47 -1.39
C GLY A 208 -8.89 11.39 -1.69
N GLU A 209 -10.11 11.02 -1.28
CA GLU A 209 -11.32 11.84 -1.42
C GLU A 209 -11.40 12.98 -0.38
N ALA A 210 -10.86 12.77 0.83
CA ALA A 210 -10.89 13.78 1.90
C ALA A 210 -9.87 14.91 1.70
N ILE A 211 -8.68 14.62 1.15
CA ILE A 211 -7.59 15.59 0.95
C ILE A 211 -8.01 16.81 0.09
N PRO A 212 -8.71 16.66 -1.05
CA PRO A 212 -9.21 17.77 -1.85
C PRO A 212 -10.15 18.70 -1.07
N GLY A 213 -11.03 18.12 -0.24
CA GLY A 213 -11.94 18.88 0.62
C GLY A 213 -11.18 19.76 1.62
N LEU A 214 -10.21 19.16 2.33
CA LEU A 214 -9.35 19.88 3.26
C LEU A 214 -8.52 20.98 2.57
N ARG A 215 -7.98 20.70 1.38
CA ARG A 215 -7.24 21.68 0.57
C ARG A 215 -8.13 22.87 0.19
N THR A 216 -9.38 22.61 -0.15
CA THR A 216 -10.35 23.64 -0.52
C THR A 216 -10.72 24.52 0.68
N GLU A 217 -11.02 23.91 1.83
CA GLU A 217 -11.30 24.65 3.07
C GLU A 217 -10.10 25.47 3.56
N LEU A 218 -8.89 24.91 3.45
CA LEU A 218 -7.66 25.65 3.74
C LEU A 218 -7.48 26.86 2.81
N GLY A 219 -7.77 26.70 1.51
CA GLY A 219 -7.74 27.81 0.55
C GLY A 219 -8.76 28.91 0.87
N LYS A 220 -9.99 28.53 1.25
CA LYS A 220 -11.02 29.48 1.70
C LYS A 220 -10.59 30.22 2.97
N LEU A 221 -10.02 29.51 3.94
CA LEU A 221 -9.55 30.10 5.19
C LEU A 221 -8.38 31.06 4.96
N SER A 222 -7.43 30.68 4.10
CA SER A 222 -6.28 31.51 3.73
C SER A 222 -6.72 32.82 3.09
N THR A 223 -7.60 32.75 2.09
CA THR A 223 -8.12 33.95 1.40
C THR A 223 -8.97 34.83 2.33
N LYS A 224 -9.71 34.24 3.27
CA LYS A 224 -10.43 34.99 4.31
C LYS A 224 -9.48 35.72 5.25
N SER A 225 -8.45 35.02 5.73
CA SER A 225 -7.42 35.61 6.60
C SER A 225 -6.70 36.77 5.92
N GLU A 226 -6.38 36.64 4.64
CA GLU A 226 -5.74 37.70 3.87
C GLU A 226 -6.63 38.95 3.75
N LYS A 227 -7.93 38.77 3.49
CA LYS A 227 -8.90 39.87 3.48
C LYS A 227 -9.02 40.56 4.84
N ASP A 228 -9.04 39.78 5.93
CA ASP A 228 -9.13 40.32 7.28
C ASP A 228 -7.86 41.12 7.65
N ILE A 229 -6.67 40.64 7.27
CA ILE A 229 -5.41 41.36 7.46
C ILE A 229 -5.41 42.68 6.67
N GLN A 230 -5.83 42.66 5.40
CA GLN A 230 -5.92 43.88 4.59
C GLN A 230 -6.91 44.89 5.18
N ARG A 231 -8.06 44.42 5.66
CA ARG A 231 -9.08 45.25 6.32
C ARG A 231 -8.57 45.84 7.62
N LEU A 232 -7.91 45.05 8.48
CA LEU A 232 -7.33 45.56 9.72
C LEU A 232 -6.21 46.57 9.42
N GLY A 233 -5.41 46.33 8.37
CA GLY A 233 -4.39 47.27 7.91
C GLY A 233 -4.96 48.62 7.45
N SER A 234 -6.08 48.61 6.71
CA SER A 234 -6.74 49.86 6.29
C SER A 234 -7.37 50.59 7.48
N GLN A 235 -8.02 49.87 8.40
CA GLN A 235 -8.55 50.44 9.64
C GLN A 235 -7.47 51.06 10.53
N LEU A 236 -6.33 50.38 10.68
CA LEU A 236 -5.20 50.91 11.45
C LEU A 236 -4.61 52.18 10.80
N SER A 237 -4.51 52.19 9.47
CA SER A 237 -4.03 53.36 8.73
C SER A 237 -4.97 54.55 8.88
N GLN A 238 -6.28 54.31 8.79
CA GLN A 238 -7.31 55.31 9.02
C GLN A 238 -7.25 55.86 10.46
N ALA A 239 -7.22 54.99 11.47
CA ALA A 239 -7.16 55.41 12.86
C ALA A 239 -5.89 56.21 13.18
N LYS A 240 -4.76 55.87 12.54
CA LYS A 240 -3.51 56.64 12.65
C LYS A 240 -3.66 58.05 12.06
N GLU A 241 -4.31 58.18 10.91
CA GLU A 241 -4.59 59.46 10.27
C GLU A 241 -5.53 60.32 11.13
N GLU A 242 -6.65 59.75 11.59
CA GLU A 242 -7.59 60.42 12.50
C GLU A 242 -6.91 60.88 13.80
N SER A 243 -6.04 60.05 14.38
CA SER A 243 -5.24 60.44 15.55
C SER A 243 -4.27 61.58 15.24
N GLY A 244 -3.69 61.63 14.03
CA GLY A 244 -2.84 62.73 13.57
C GLY A 244 -3.61 64.03 13.42
N GLN A 245 -4.78 63.97 12.79
CA GLN A 245 -5.69 65.10 12.64
C GLN A 245 -6.17 65.64 13.98
N LEU A 246 -6.58 64.75 14.90
CA LEU A 246 -6.99 65.14 16.25
C LEU A 246 -5.85 65.82 17.01
N LYS A 247 -4.62 65.30 16.90
CA LYS A 247 -3.44 65.93 17.50
C LYS A 247 -3.21 67.34 16.95
N SER A 248 -3.37 67.54 15.63
CA SER A 248 -3.29 68.87 15.00
C SER A 248 -4.36 69.84 15.52
N ILE A 249 -5.61 69.39 15.60
CA ILE A 249 -6.74 70.17 16.16
C ILE A 249 -6.46 70.56 17.61
N ILE A 250 -5.99 69.61 18.44
CA ILE A 250 -5.64 69.88 19.83
C ILE A 250 -4.53 70.94 19.90
N THR A 251 -3.47 70.83 19.10
CA THR A 251 -2.39 71.84 19.10
C THR A 251 -2.89 73.23 18.68
N SER A 252 -3.77 73.31 17.68
CA SER A 252 -4.39 74.57 17.24
C SER A 252 -5.26 75.19 18.33
N ASN A 253 -6.15 74.40 18.95
CA ASN A 253 -7.00 74.86 20.03
C ASN A 253 -6.19 75.32 21.25
N VAL A 254 -5.09 74.64 21.59
CA VAL A 254 -4.19 75.07 22.68
C VAL A 254 -3.57 76.43 22.35
N LEU A 255 -3.19 76.69 21.10
CA LEU A 255 -2.68 78.00 20.68
C LEU A 255 -3.76 79.08 20.77
N SER A 256 -4.97 78.82 20.27
CA SER A 256 -6.10 79.74 20.35
C SER A 256 -6.52 80.04 21.80
N VAL A 257 -6.60 79.03 22.67
CA VAL A 257 -6.87 79.22 24.11
C VAL A 257 -5.78 80.07 24.77
N LYS A 258 -4.51 79.88 24.38
CA LYS A 258 -3.40 80.70 24.89
C LYS A 258 -3.52 82.15 24.42
N GLU A 259 -4.00 82.39 23.20
CA GLU A 259 -4.29 83.73 22.67
C GLU A 259 -5.46 84.38 23.40
N HIS A 260 -6.60 83.69 23.52
CA HIS A 260 -7.75 84.16 24.29
C HIS A 260 -7.41 84.42 25.76
N ALA A 261 -6.54 83.61 26.37
CA ALA A 261 -6.06 83.87 27.73
C ALA A 261 -5.23 85.16 27.82
N LYS A 262 -4.47 85.53 26.77
CA LYS A 262 -3.77 86.83 26.70
C LYS A 262 -4.76 87.98 26.52
N GLU A 263 -5.73 87.85 25.63
CA GLU A 263 -6.80 88.84 25.41
C GLU A 263 -7.60 89.07 26.69
N MET A 264 -8.04 88.01 27.36
CA MET A 264 -8.73 88.07 28.65
C MET A 264 -7.91 88.80 29.71
N LYS A 265 -6.59 88.55 29.79
CA LYS A 265 -5.71 89.27 30.71
C LYS A 265 -5.59 90.76 30.33
N SER A 266 -5.52 91.09 29.03
CA SER A 266 -5.54 92.48 28.55
C SER A 266 -6.83 93.18 28.95
N LEU A 267 -7.98 92.58 28.64
CA LEU A 267 -9.31 93.09 28.98
C LEU A 267 -9.49 93.24 30.49
N GLN A 268 -9.02 92.30 31.30
CA GLN A 268 -9.03 92.45 32.76
C GLN A 268 -8.21 93.66 33.23
N GLY A 269 -7.07 93.93 32.59
CA GLY A 269 -6.27 95.14 32.82
C GLY A 269 -7.05 96.41 32.47
N GLU A 270 -7.68 96.45 31.29
CA GLU A 270 -8.52 97.57 30.84
C GLU A 270 -9.76 97.80 31.73
N VAL A 271 -10.42 96.73 32.16
CA VAL A 271 -11.56 96.82 33.11
C VAL A 271 -11.09 97.37 34.45
N SER A 272 -9.90 96.95 34.92
CA SER A 272 -9.33 97.46 36.17
C SER A 272 -9.01 98.96 36.06
N THR A 273 -8.41 99.41 34.95
CA THR A 273 -8.14 100.83 34.74
C THR A 273 -9.42 101.66 34.60
N LEU A 274 -10.44 101.16 33.88
CA LEU A 274 -11.76 101.79 33.79
C LEU A 274 -12.45 101.90 35.16
N LYS A 275 -12.35 100.87 36.00
CA LYS A 275 -12.91 100.87 37.36
C LYS A 275 -12.21 101.90 38.25
N ASP A 276 -10.89 102.03 38.14
CA ASP A 276 -10.12 103.05 38.85
C ASP A 276 -10.48 104.47 38.38
N LEU A 277 -10.71 104.66 37.08
CA LEU A 277 -11.20 105.94 36.53
C LEU A 277 -12.61 106.28 37.03
N LEU A 278 -13.51 105.29 37.10
CA LEU A 278 -14.87 105.47 37.62
C LEU A 278 -14.87 105.83 39.11
N ASN A 279 -14.03 105.18 39.92
CA ASN A 279 -13.87 105.46 41.35
C ASN A 279 -13.20 106.82 41.65
N ARG A 280 -12.56 107.45 40.67
CA ARG A 280 -11.96 108.80 40.79
C ARG A 280 -12.93 109.95 40.45
N SER A 281 -14.18 109.66 40.09
CA SER A 281 -15.19 110.69 39.82
C SER A 281 -16.00 111.05 41.08
N PRO A 282 -16.17 112.34 41.45
CA PRO A 282 -16.98 112.75 42.60
C PRO A 282 -18.48 112.74 42.28
N ALA A 283 -19.30 112.17 43.17
CA ALA A 283 -20.77 112.19 43.07
C ALA A 283 -21.35 113.60 43.32
N PRO A 284 -22.52 113.97 42.76
CA PRO A 284 -23.78 113.63 43.44
C PRO A 284 -25.03 113.32 42.57
N GLN A 285 -25.87 112.40 43.09
CA GLN A 285 -27.36 112.44 43.13
C GLN A 285 -28.16 112.16 41.79
N PRO A 286 -29.49 111.95 41.83
CA PRO A 286 -30.17 110.66 41.69
C PRO A 286 -31.01 110.57 40.39
N MET A 287 -31.04 109.44 39.70
CA MET A 287 -32.04 109.24 38.64
C MET A 287 -32.62 107.84 38.65
N GLU A 288 -33.92 107.82 38.91
CA GLU A 288 -34.87 106.81 38.47
C GLU A 288 -34.46 106.23 37.10
N ARG A 289 -34.17 104.93 37.07
CA ARG A 289 -34.31 104.15 35.85
C ARG A 289 -35.32 103.06 36.11
N SER A 290 -36.55 103.42 35.76
CA SER A 290 -37.62 102.58 35.27
C SER A 290 -37.19 101.14 34.99
N THR A 291 -37.41 100.24 35.95
CA THR A 291 -37.49 98.79 35.70
C THR A 291 -38.93 98.46 35.35
N ARG A 292 -39.43 99.06 34.26
CA ARG A 292 -40.54 98.49 33.52
C ARG A 292 -39.92 97.87 32.28
N PHE A 293 -39.81 96.54 32.29
CA PHE A 293 -39.62 95.76 31.07
C PHE A 293 -40.62 96.30 30.04
N SER A 294 -40.16 96.69 28.85
CA SER A 294 -41.10 97.02 27.79
C SER A 294 -41.84 95.74 27.40
N ASP A 295 -43.15 95.82 27.11
CA ASP A 295 -43.94 94.63 26.69
C ASP A 295 -43.27 93.87 25.53
N ARG A 296 -42.47 94.58 24.72
CA ARG A 296 -41.67 93.99 23.63
C ARG A 296 -40.50 93.12 24.12
N GLU A 297 -39.86 93.47 25.22
CA GLU A 297 -38.79 92.64 25.83
C GLU A 297 -39.39 91.40 26.50
N LEU A 298 -40.58 91.53 27.09
CA LEU A 298 -41.36 90.39 27.60
C LEU A 298 -41.82 89.47 26.46
N ASP A 299 -42.24 90.02 25.32
CA ASP A 299 -42.58 89.24 24.12
C ASP A 299 -41.36 88.54 23.52
N ILE A 300 -40.20 89.20 23.46
CA ILE A 300 -38.95 88.57 23.01
C ILE A 300 -38.53 87.47 23.97
N LEU A 301 -38.67 87.67 25.28
CA LEU A 301 -38.38 86.64 26.27
C LEU A 301 -39.35 85.46 26.12
N THR A 302 -40.64 85.73 25.87
CA THR A 302 -41.67 84.72 25.67
C THR A 302 -41.45 83.94 24.37
N ASP A 303 -41.07 84.59 23.26
CA ASP A 303 -40.70 83.94 22.00
C ASP A 303 -39.43 83.10 22.17
N ASN A 304 -38.43 83.59 22.91
CA ASN A 304 -37.23 82.83 23.20
C ASN A 304 -37.50 81.61 24.10
N ILE A 305 -38.36 81.74 25.12
CA ILE A 305 -38.79 80.63 25.96
C ILE A 305 -39.60 79.62 25.14
N ALA A 306 -40.48 80.06 24.24
CA ALA A 306 -41.22 79.18 23.34
C ALA A 306 -40.30 78.45 22.35
N ARG A 307 -39.32 79.14 21.75
CA ARG A 307 -38.30 78.52 20.87
C ARG A 307 -37.42 77.54 21.63
N LEU A 308 -37.05 77.86 22.87
CA LEU A 308 -36.28 76.96 23.73
C LEU A 308 -37.11 75.73 24.12
N GLY A 309 -38.39 75.91 24.44
CA GLY A 309 -39.34 74.82 24.70
C GLY A 309 -39.51 73.90 23.49
N ASN A 310 -39.67 74.46 22.28
CA ASN A 310 -39.73 73.68 21.05
C ASN A 310 -38.41 72.93 20.75
N ARG A 311 -37.26 73.58 20.95
CA ARG A 311 -35.95 72.91 20.79
C ARG A 311 -35.75 71.80 21.83
N THR A 312 -36.19 72.01 23.06
CA THR A 312 -36.12 71.01 24.13
C THR A 312 -37.03 69.82 23.82
N SER A 313 -38.24 70.05 23.30
CA SER A 313 -39.14 69.00 22.83
C SER A 313 -38.57 68.20 21.65
N GLN A 314 -37.85 68.86 20.72
CA GLN A 314 -37.12 68.16 19.65
C GLN A 314 -35.99 67.30 20.19
N VAL A 315 -35.24 67.78 21.19
CA VAL A 315 -34.19 67.01 21.85
C VAL A 315 -34.77 65.80 22.60
N GLU A 316 -35.90 65.95 23.31
CA GLU A 316 -36.61 64.83 23.94
C GLU A 316 -37.10 63.81 22.90
N THR A 317 -37.64 64.29 21.77
CA THR A 317 -38.07 63.41 20.68
C THR A 317 -36.90 62.62 20.10
N LEU A 318 -35.76 63.28 19.86
CA LEU A 318 -34.54 62.63 19.39
C LEU A 318 -33.98 61.64 20.43
N GLN A 319 -34.01 61.99 21.71
CA GLN A 319 -33.59 61.12 22.79
C GLN A 319 -34.45 59.85 22.87
N MET A 320 -35.77 59.99 22.73
CA MET A 320 -36.69 58.85 22.64
C MET A 320 -36.43 57.99 21.41
N GLN A 321 -36.15 58.59 20.25
CA GLN A 321 -35.77 57.85 19.03
C GLN A 321 -34.46 57.09 19.18
N PHE A 322 -33.47 57.65 19.87
CA PHE A 322 -32.21 56.96 20.19
C PHE A 322 -32.41 55.78 21.14
N GLU A 323 -33.24 55.91 22.18
CA GLU A 323 -33.63 54.81 23.08
C GLU A 323 -34.30 53.66 22.32
N ILE A 324 -35.25 54.01 21.46
CA ILE A 324 -35.92 53.13 20.52
C ILE A 324 -34.85 52.44 19.64
N MET A 325 -33.97 53.17 18.97
CA MET A 325 -32.96 52.55 18.10
C MET A 325 -31.96 51.65 18.88
N LYS A 326 -31.61 52.05 20.10
CA LYS A 326 -30.66 51.33 20.97
C LYS A 326 -31.12 49.92 21.30
N GLY A 327 -32.32 49.71 21.83
CA GLY A 327 -32.72 48.32 22.10
C GLY A 327 -32.97 47.50 20.82
N ARG A 328 -32.95 48.13 19.62
CA ARG A 328 -33.29 47.48 18.32
C ARG A 328 -32.10 46.72 17.87
N LEU A 329 -31.00 47.44 17.99
CA LEU A 329 -29.67 46.90 18.06
C LEU A 329 -29.58 45.79 19.10
N GLU A 330 -30.08 45.99 20.34
CA GLU A 330 -30.02 44.94 21.37
C GLU A 330 -30.87 43.69 21.05
N ARG A 331 -32.07 43.77 20.41
CA ARG A 331 -32.70 42.53 19.86
C ARG A 331 -31.87 41.93 18.78
N MET A 332 -31.46 42.75 17.82
CA MET A 332 -30.83 42.24 16.62
C MET A 332 -29.53 41.53 17.01
N GLU A 333 -28.82 42.04 18.00
CA GLU A 333 -27.64 41.43 18.59
C GLU A 333 -27.97 40.17 19.41
N SER A 334 -29.01 40.21 20.25
CA SER A 334 -29.47 39.04 21.02
C SER A 334 -29.97 37.90 20.12
N ASN A 335 -30.69 38.22 19.04
CA ASN A 335 -31.24 37.27 18.08
C ASN A 335 -30.15 36.66 17.18
N ARG A 336 -29.09 37.43 16.92
CA ARG A 336 -27.90 36.95 16.19
C ARG A 336 -27.03 36.04 17.05
N GLN A 337 -27.00 36.23 18.37
CA GLN A 337 -26.34 35.33 19.31
C GLN A 337 -27.15 34.04 19.53
N SER A 338 -28.48 34.08 19.55
CA SER A 338 -29.31 32.86 19.66
C SER A 338 -29.36 32.02 18.37
N ALA A 339 -29.22 32.64 17.19
CA ALA A 339 -29.12 31.93 15.91
C ALA A 339 -27.78 31.20 15.70
N SER A 340 -26.79 31.40 16.58
CA SER A 340 -25.45 30.78 16.54
C SER A 340 -25.36 29.48 17.35
N MET A 341 -26.43 29.03 18.02
CA MET A 341 -26.44 27.88 18.93
C MET A 341 -27.55 26.86 18.57
N THR A 342 -27.64 26.47 17.29
CA THR A 342 -28.38 25.27 16.87
C THR A 342 -27.39 24.24 16.30
N PRO A 343 -27.27 23.03 16.89
CA PRO A 343 -26.49 21.94 16.32
C PRO A 343 -27.28 21.30 15.17
N ALA A 344 -26.72 21.33 13.96
CA ALA A 344 -27.22 20.59 12.82
C ALA A 344 -26.71 19.15 12.84
N HIS A 345 -27.61 18.18 12.67
CA HIS A 345 -27.33 16.82 12.19
C HIS A 345 -28.60 16.23 11.56
N PRO A 346 -28.51 15.23 10.65
CA PRO A 346 -28.19 15.48 9.25
C PRO A 346 -29.33 15.13 8.28
N SER A 347 -29.18 15.72 7.10
CA SER A 347 -29.89 15.50 5.84
C SER A 347 -29.99 14.02 5.41
N ASN A 348 -31.20 13.59 5.06
CA ASN A 348 -31.47 12.44 4.20
C ASN A 348 -31.73 12.93 2.77
N TYR A 349 -30.94 12.43 1.83
CA TYR A 349 -31.01 12.69 0.41
C TYR A 349 -32.27 12.12 -0.26
N ARG A 350 -32.91 12.88 -1.15
CA ARG A 350 -33.63 12.31 -2.30
C ARG A 350 -33.49 13.17 -3.56
N LYS A 351 -32.61 12.69 -4.45
CA LYS A 351 -32.59 12.76 -5.93
C LYS A 351 -33.50 13.80 -6.63
N ARG A 352 -32.90 14.61 -7.50
CA ARG A 352 -33.12 14.53 -8.96
C ARG A 352 -32.10 15.35 -9.78
N SER A 353 -31.77 14.80 -10.94
CA SER A 353 -30.89 15.32 -12.00
C SER A 353 -31.65 16.31 -12.92
N PRO A 354 -30.94 17.00 -13.84
CA PRO A 354 -31.30 18.29 -14.44
C PRO A 354 -31.88 18.17 -15.86
N GLU A 355 -32.53 19.22 -16.33
CA GLU A 355 -32.64 19.56 -17.77
C GLU A 355 -33.05 21.04 -17.96
N ASP A 356 -32.42 21.63 -18.99
CA ASP A 356 -32.80 22.74 -19.87
C ASP A 356 -32.98 24.22 -19.41
N VAL A 357 -31.96 25.01 -19.79
CA VAL A 357 -31.94 26.04 -20.86
C VAL A 357 -33.18 26.95 -21.04
N GLN A 358 -32.89 28.27 -20.96
CA GLN A 358 -33.44 29.47 -21.68
C GLN A 358 -34.94 29.47 -22.03
N GLU A 359 -35.71 30.53 -21.90
CA GLU A 359 -35.52 31.97 -22.10
C GLU A 359 -36.87 32.60 -21.68
N ILE A 360 -36.92 33.90 -21.42
CA ILE A 360 -38.03 34.83 -21.73
C ILE A 360 -37.87 36.05 -20.83
N GLU A 361 -37.51 37.16 -21.49
CA GLU A 361 -37.64 38.52 -21.00
C GLU A 361 -39.10 38.87 -20.70
N THR A 362 -39.34 39.68 -19.68
CA THR A 362 -40.27 40.83 -19.75
C THR A 362 -40.15 41.68 -18.49
N SER A 363 -39.72 42.92 -18.69
CA SER A 363 -40.00 44.08 -17.82
C SER A 363 -41.45 44.54 -18.09
N PRO A 364 -42.05 45.60 -17.46
CA PRO A 364 -41.62 46.47 -16.35
C PRO A 364 -42.74 46.78 -15.31
N GLY A 365 -42.47 47.60 -14.29
CA GLY A 365 -43.51 48.48 -13.71
C GLY A 365 -43.65 48.57 -12.18
N SER A 366 -42.94 49.54 -11.60
CA SER A 366 -43.36 50.59 -10.64
C SER A 366 -44.33 50.35 -9.44
N HIS A 367 -44.01 51.10 -8.37
CA HIS A 367 -44.88 51.77 -7.38
C HIS A 367 -45.01 51.23 -5.93
N THR A 368 -44.26 51.93 -5.05
CA THR A 368 -44.69 52.56 -3.78
C THR A 368 -45.15 51.73 -2.56
N ALA A 369 -44.34 51.87 -1.50
CA ALA A 369 -44.68 52.53 -0.23
C ALA A 369 -45.05 51.68 1.00
N LEU A 370 -44.53 52.21 2.13
CA LEU A 370 -44.96 52.06 3.52
C LEU A 370 -44.58 50.74 4.21
N ARG A 371 -44.25 50.68 5.50
CA ARG A 371 -43.98 51.62 6.61
C ARG A 371 -43.88 50.69 7.83
N VAL A 372 -43.20 51.16 8.87
CA VAL A 372 -43.32 50.67 10.25
C VAL A 372 -42.70 49.31 10.56
N GLU A 373 -41.45 49.38 10.95
CA GLU A 373 -40.82 48.48 11.91
C GLU A 373 -41.03 49.20 13.29
N PRO A 374 -41.37 48.54 14.42
CA PRO A 374 -40.45 48.67 15.56
C PRO A 374 -40.27 47.54 16.60
N ILE A 375 -38.99 47.23 16.87
CA ILE A 375 -38.26 47.63 18.13
C ILE A 375 -38.42 46.80 19.41
N ASN A 376 -37.28 46.18 19.75
CA ASN A 376 -36.65 45.93 21.07
C ASN A 376 -36.90 44.71 21.96
N ALA A 377 -35.97 43.76 21.88
CA ALA A 377 -35.77 42.70 22.82
C ALA A 377 -34.92 43.33 23.92
N SER A 378 -35.04 42.79 25.12
CA SER A 378 -34.05 41.84 25.61
C SER A 378 -32.62 42.36 25.47
N SER A 379 -32.10 42.76 26.61
CA SER A 379 -30.71 42.63 27.01
C SER A 379 -30.62 43.18 28.42
N ALA A 380 -29.73 42.77 29.30
CA ALA A 380 -28.68 41.76 29.35
C ALA A 380 -28.11 41.91 30.78
N LYS A 381 -27.31 40.94 31.23
CA LYS A 381 -25.91 41.19 31.68
C LYS A 381 -25.35 40.01 32.47
N ARG A 382 -24.32 39.39 31.86
CA ARG A 382 -22.89 39.37 32.28
C ARG A 382 -22.47 38.83 33.67
N PRO A 383 -21.17 38.45 33.82
CA PRO A 383 -20.75 37.20 34.46
C PRO A 383 -19.73 37.41 35.61
N ARG A 384 -19.19 36.30 36.15
CA ARG A 384 -18.04 36.31 37.08
C ARG A 384 -17.02 35.20 36.79
N LEU A 385 -15.76 35.58 36.99
CA LEU A 385 -14.48 34.83 36.90
C LEU A 385 -14.21 33.92 38.11
N THR A 386 -13.40 32.87 37.91
CA THR A 386 -12.24 32.36 38.73
C THR A 386 -11.68 31.10 38.03
N ARG A 387 -10.40 30.93 37.61
CA ARG A 387 -9.05 30.84 38.25
C ARG A 387 -8.70 29.47 38.91
N SER A 388 -7.52 28.94 38.54
CA SER A 388 -6.64 27.92 39.21
C SER A 388 -6.98 26.43 38.99
N GLY A 389 -6.05 25.48 38.74
CA GLY A 389 -4.58 25.47 38.73
C GLY A 389 -3.98 24.05 38.54
N THR A 390 -2.65 24.03 38.36
CA THR A 390 -1.61 23.03 38.70
C THR A 390 -1.48 21.65 38.02
N VAL A 391 -0.24 21.45 37.55
CA VAL A 391 0.46 20.26 37.02
C VAL A 391 1.00 19.41 38.18
N ASP A 392 1.06 18.09 38.02
CA ASP A 392 1.97 17.27 38.82
C ASP A 392 2.48 16.01 38.09
N GLU A 393 3.72 15.67 38.43
CA GLU A 393 4.67 14.76 37.79
C GLU A 393 4.88 13.54 38.70
N ARG A 394 4.94 12.30 38.17
CA ARG A 394 5.42 11.14 38.96
C ARG A 394 6.05 10.02 38.14
N THR A 395 7.34 9.84 38.38
CA THR A 395 8.21 8.71 38.03
C THR A 395 8.11 7.60 39.09
N HIS A 396 8.20 6.32 38.69
CA HIS A 396 8.54 5.24 39.62
C HIS A 396 9.53 4.21 39.05
N LYS A 397 10.41 3.81 39.97
CA LYS A 397 11.66 3.02 39.96
C LYS A 397 11.57 1.52 39.59
N ARG A 398 12.71 1.04 39.06
CA ARG A 398 13.52 -0.19 39.34
C ARG A 398 12.82 -1.53 39.61
N SER A 399 13.32 -2.56 38.90
CA SER A 399 13.72 -3.83 39.51
C SER A 399 14.84 -4.52 38.71
N SER A 400 15.94 -4.80 39.41
CA SER A 400 17.07 -5.64 38.98
C SER A 400 16.89 -7.01 39.66
N LYS A 401 17.17 -8.11 38.94
CA LYS A 401 17.56 -9.38 39.57
C LYS A 401 18.39 -10.22 38.60
N ARG A 402 19.65 -10.43 38.98
CA ARG A 402 20.53 -11.50 38.52
C ARG A 402 20.13 -12.80 39.22
N SER A 403 20.12 -13.90 38.49
CA SER A 403 20.75 -15.19 38.81
C SER A 403 20.90 -15.95 37.51
#